data_AF-A0A8T7DN22-F1
#
_entry.id   AF-A0A8T7DN22-F1
#
_cell.length_a   1.000
_cell.length_b   1.000
_cell.length_c   1.000
_cell.angle_alpha   90.00
_cell.angle_beta   90.00
_cell.angle_gamma   90.00
#
_symmetry.space_group_name_H-M   'P 1'
#
loop_
_entity.id
_entity.type
_entity.pdbx_description
1 polymer ?
#
loop_
_entity_poly.entity_id
_entity_poly.type
_entity_poly.pdbx_seq_one_letter_code
_entity_poly.pdbx_strand_id
1 'polypeptide(L)'
;MSDLLQLPLPSLSSKATHWCRLYGSSLALATVEAAKSHRTGPVVLVVDDLAHAHQLNAEITFYSSEQHPILHLPDWETLPYDVFSPLQD
;
A
#
# COMPACT_ATOMS: atom_id res chain seq x y z
N MET A 1 -19.14 4.20 -1.45
CA MET A 1 -18.46 4.88 -2.59
C MET A 1 -18.34 3.88 -3.71
N SER A 2 -18.73 4.24 -4.92
CA SER A 2 -18.57 3.44 -6.14
C SER A 2 -17.09 3.36 -6.53
N ASP A 3 -16.64 2.25 -7.12
CA ASP A 3 -15.27 2.12 -7.64
C ASP A 3 -15.10 2.95 -8.92
N LEU A 4 -14.10 3.83 -8.95
CA LEU A 4 -13.81 4.79 -10.01
C LEU A 4 -12.81 4.26 -11.04
N LEU A 5 -11.78 3.52 -10.63
CA LEU A 5 -10.67 3.10 -11.51
C LEU A 5 -10.83 1.67 -12.03
N GLN A 6 -11.41 0.77 -11.23
CA GLN A 6 -11.74 -0.62 -11.63
C GLN A 6 -10.56 -1.37 -12.29
N LEU A 7 -9.36 -1.22 -11.71
CA LEU A 7 -8.14 -1.78 -12.28
C LEU A 7 -8.12 -3.32 -12.16
N PRO A 8 -7.56 -4.03 -13.15
CA PRO A 8 -7.49 -5.49 -13.10
C PRO A 8 -6.52 -5.97 -12.01
N LEU A 9 -6.95 -6.97 -11.25
CA LEU A 9 -6.12 -7.70 -10.30
C LEU A 9 -5.48 -8.93 -10.98
N PRO A 10 -4.24 -9.30 -10.60
CA PRO A 10 -3.66 -10.54 -11.07
C PRO A 10 -4.42 -11.76 -10.52
N SER A 11 -4.52 -12.80 -11.33
CA SER A 11 -5.01 -14.13 -10.97
C SER A 11 -3.83 -15.10 -10.82
N LEU A 12 -4.04 -16.23 -10.13
CA LEU A 12 -3.01 -17.26 -9.93
C LEU A 12 -2.38 -17.78 -11.24
N SER A 13 -3.13 -17.74 -12.35
CA SER A 13 -2.67 -18.20 -13.66
C SER A 13 -2.18 -17.07 -14.57
N SER A 14 -2.32 -15.80 -14.18
CA SER A 14 -1.90 -14.67 -15.01
C SER A 14 -0.50 -14.20 -14.64
N LYS A 15 0.19 -13.60 -15.62
CA LYS A 15 1.44 -12.87 -15.40
C LYS A 15 1.20 -11.64 -14.52
N ALA A 16 2.29 -11.02 -14.07
CA ALA A 16 2.26 -9.75 -13.35
C ALA A 16 1.43 -8.70 -14.12
N THR A 17 0.56 -8.01 -13.41
CA THR A 17 -0.25 -6.90 -13.93
C THR A 17 0.45 -5.59 -13.63
N HIS A 18 0.58 -4.72 -14.64
CA HIS A 18 1.15 -3.40 -14.48
C HIS A 18 0.05 -2.35 -14.60
N TRP A 19 -0.10 -1.50 -13.57
CA TRP A 19 -0.90 -0.29 -13.67
C TRP A 19 -0.01 0.87 -14.12
N CYS A 20 -0.49 1.68 -15.05
CA CYS A 20 0.28 2.78 -15.63
C CYS A 20 -0.57 4.05 -15.63
N ARG A 21 0.09 5.20 -15.82
CA ARG A 21 -0.58 6.53 -15.87
C ARG A 21 -1.35 6.85 -14.58
N LEU A 22 -0.84 6.37 -13.44
CA LEU A 22 -1.30 6.76 -12.12
C LEU A 22 -0.56 8.06 -11.76
N TYR A 23 -1.26 9.19 -11.91
CA TYR A 23 -0.73 10.51 -11.60
C TYR A 23 -1.24 11.00 -10.24
N GLY A 24 -0.40 11.73 -9.51
CA GLY A 24 -0.72 12.21 -8.16
C GLY A 24 -1.12 11.07 -7.23
N SER A 25 -2.16 11.28 -6.42
CA SER A 25 -2.65 10.32 -5.43
C SER A 25 -3.51 9.18 -6.00
N SER A 26 -3.57 9.03 -7.34
CA SER A 26 -4.35 7.95 -7.96
C SER A 26 -3.83 6.55 -7.66
N LEU A 27 -2.55 6.41 -7.28
CA LEU A 27 -2.00 5.14 -6.79
C LEU A 27 -2.66 4.71 -5.48
N ALA A 28 -2.87 5.64 -4.54
CA ALA A 28 -3.54 5.36 -3.27
C ALA A 28 -5.00 4.96 -3.50
N LEU A 29 -5.72 5.68 -4.37
CA LEU A 29 -7.09 5.34 -4.74
C LEU A 29 -7.19 3.95 -5.39
N ALA A 30 -6.32 3.68 -6.37
CA ALA A 30 -6.21 2.38 -7.03
C ALA A 30 -5.98 1.24 -6.02
N THR A 31 -5.12 1.50 -5.03
CA THR A 31 -4.79 0.55 -3.97
C THR A 31 -6.00 0.26 -3.07
N VAL A 32 -6.75 1.28 -2.67
CA VAL A 32 -7.97 1.10 -1.86
C VAL A 32 -9.03 0.32 -2.62
N GLU A 33 -9.26 0.62 -3.90
CA GLU A 33 -10.20 -0.14 -4.74
C GLU A 33 -9.76 -1.58 -4.98
N ALA A 34 -8.46 -1.79 -5.16
CA ALA A 34 -7.87 -3.12 -5.29
C ALA A 34 -8.05 -3.94 -4.01
N ALA A 35 -7.77 -3.35 -2.84
CA ALA A 35 -8.00 -3.99 -1.54
C ALA A 35 -9.48 -4.30 -1.31
N LYS A 36 -10.39 -3.40 -1.72
CA LYS A 36 -11.84 -3.64 -1.69
C LYS A 36 -12.27 -4.76 -2.64
N SER A 37 -11.65 -4.89 -3.80
CA SER A 37 -11.98 -5.91 -4.80
C SER A 37 -11.39 -7.27 -4.43
N HIS A 38 -10.24 -7.28 -3.75
CA HIS A 38 -9.56 -8.50 -3.33
C HIS A 38 -10.13 -9.04 -2.01
N ARG A 39 -11.07 -9.98 -2.11
CA ARG A 39 -11.74 -10.59 -0.94
C ARG A 39 -10.94 -11.70 -0.25
N THR A 40 -9.89 -12.21 -0.87
CA THR A 40 -9.24 -13.47 -0.48
C THR A 40 -7.82 -13.26 0.06
N GLY A 41 -7.63 -12.30 0.98
CA GLY A 41 -6.37 -12.12 1.70
C GLY A 41 -5.95 -10.67 1.90
N PRO A 42 -4.80 -10.44 2.54
CA PRO A 42 -4.23 -9.11 2.71
C PRO A 42 -3.61 -8.61 1.41
N VAL A 43 -3.61 -7.28 1.22
CA VAL A 43 -2.82 -6.61 0.18
C VAL A 43 -1.57 -6.04 0.84
N VAL A 44 -0.40 -6.42 0.32
CA VAL A 44 0.89 -5.91 0.79
C VAL A 44 1.44 -4.94 -0.25
N LEU A 45 1.75 -3.74 0.21
CA LEU A 45 2.38 -2.71 -0.61
C LEU A 45 3.86 -2.68 -0.28
N VAL A 46 4.68 -2.83 -1.32
CA VAL A 46 6.14 -2.65 -1.22
C VAL A 46 6.46 -1.36 -1.94
N VAL A 47 7.16 -0.47 -1.25
CA VAL A 47 7.56 0.84 -1.75
C VAL A 47 9.08 0.97 -1.66
N ASP A 48 9.62 1.90 -2.44
CA ASP A 48 11.07 2.06 -2.58
C ASP A 48 11.75 2.66 -1.34
N ASP A 49 11.05 3.52 -0.60
CA ASP A 49 11.57 4.22 0.57
C ASP A 49 10.50 4.58 1.61
N LEU A 50 10.96 4.99 2.80
CA LEU A 50 10.12 5.33 3.93
C LEU A 50 9.27 6.58 3.70
N ALA A 51 9.80 7.60 3.03
CA ALA A 51 9.06 8.84 2.77
C ALA A 51 7.84 8.56 1.87
N HIS A 52 8.04 7.74 0.84
CA HIS A 52 6.97 7.24 -0.01
C HIS A 52 5.98 6.37 0.78
N ALA A 53 6.46 5.51 1.69
CA ALA A 53 5.60 4.71 2.56
C ALA A 53 4.66 5.58 3.41
N HIS A 54 5.20 6.59 4.08
CA HIS A 54 4.43 7.51 4.91
C HIS A 54 3.43 8.34 4.09
N GLN A 55 3.86 8.86 2.94
CA GLN A 55 2.97 9.61 2.05
C GLN A 55 1.82 8.72 1.56
N LEU A 56 2.14 7.52 1.06
CA LEU A 56 1.15 6.60 0.54
C LEU A 56 0.19 6.13 1.64
N ASN A 57 0.65 5.91 2.86
CA ASN A 57 -0.19 5.58 4.00
C ASN A 57 -1.21 6.68 4.31
N ALA A 58 -0.79 7.95 4.31
CA ALA A 58 -1.68 9.09 4.52
C ALA A 58 -2.74 9.21 3.39
N GLU A 59 -2.32 9.05 2.13
CA GLU A 59 -3.21 9.08 0.98
C GLU A 59 -4.22 7.91 0.99
N ILE A 60 -3.77 6.69 1.32
CA ILE A 60 -4.65 5.52 1.46
C ILE A 60 -5.64 5.74 2.60
N THR A 61 -5.19 6.26 3.73
CA THR A 61 -6.05 6.58 4.88
C THR A 61 -7.15 7.57 4.48
N PHE A 62 -6.85 8.55 3.64
CA PHE A 62 -7.83 9.50 3.12
C PHE A 62 -8.91 8.83 2.25
N TYR A 63 -8.56 7.86 1.40
CA TYR A 63 -9.52 7.17 0.52
C TYR A 63 -10.19 5.94 1.14
N SER A 64 -9.61 5.39 2.21
CA SER A 64 -10.10 4.19 2.86
C SER A 64 -11.39 4.45 3.64
N SER A 65 -12.22 3.41 3.75
CA SER A 65 -13.30 3.32 4.72
C SER A 65 -12.83 2.46 5.88
N GLU A 66 -13.44 2.59 7.08
CA GLU A 66 -13.07 1.80 8.28
C GLU A 66 -13.23 0.26 8.14
N GLN A 67 -13.55 -0.23 6.94
CA GLN A 67 -13.75 -1.64 6.63
C GLN A 67 -12.44 -2.39 6.38
N HIS A 68 -11.34 -1.70 6.10
CA HIS A 68 -10.04 -2.32 5.82
C HIS A 68 -8.98 -1.76 6.78
N PRO A 69 -8.46 -2.56 7.72
CA PRO A 69 -7.41 -2.11 8.62
C PRO A 69 -6.14 -1.83 7.81
N ILE A 70 -5.57 -0.64 8.00
CA ILE A 70 -4.30 -0.25 7.40
C ILE A 70 -3.21 -0.54 8.43
N LEU A 71 -2.29 -1.43 8.09
CA LEU A 71 -1.18 -1.80 8.95
C LEU A 71 0.11 -1.22 8.36
N HIS A 72 0.88 -0.53 9.19
CA HIS A 72 2.20 -0.01 8.84
C HIS A 72 3.26 -0.95 9.42
N LEU A 73 4.22 -1.37 8.59
CA LEU A 73 5.41 -2.09 9.06
C LEU A 73 6.46 -1.03 9.44
N PRO A 74 6.72 -0.79 10.73
CA PRO A 74 7.69 0.22 11.14
C PRO A 74 9.10 -0.17 10.69
N ASP A 75 9.89 0.84 10.34
CA ASP A 75 11.32 0.65 10.15
C ASP A 75 12.02 0.55 11.51
N TRP A 76 13.20 -0.07 11.51
CA TRP A 76 14.04 -0.16 12.69
C TRP A 76 14.79 1.14 12.99
N GLU A 77 14.69 2.16 12.12
CA GLU A 77 15.32 3.48 12.23
C GLU A 77 16.83 3.42 12.55
N THR A 78 17.48 2.32 12.17
CA THR A 78 18.88 2.01 12.46
C THR A 78 19.56 1.61 11.17
N LEU A 79 20.84 1.99 11.06
CA LEU A 79 21.61 1.58 9.90
C LEU A 79 21.91 0.08 9.95
N PRO A 80 22.12 -0.58 8.80
CA PRO A 80 22.64 -1.93 8.78
C PRO A 80 23.95 -2.00 9.58
N TYR A 81 24.00 -2.92 10.55
CA TYR A 81 25.13 -3.09 11.49
C TYR A 81 25.34 -1.92 12.48
N ASP A 82 24.29 -1.15 12.76
CA ASP A 82 24.32 -0.22 13.88
C ASP A 82 24.44 -0.98 15.20
N VAL A 83 25.23 -0.42 16.13
CA VAL A 83 25.43 -0.98 17.47
C VAL A 83 24.32 -0.57 18.44
N PHE A 84 23.48 0.38 18.03
CA PHE A 84 22.29 0.77 18.76
C PHE A 84 21.12 -0.16 18.43
N SER A 85 20.38 -0.56 19.46
CA SER A 85 19.08 -1.18 19.27
C SER A 85 18.10 -0.14 18.70
N PRO A 86 17.14 -0.57 17.85
CA PRO A 86 16.03 0.28 17.44
C PRO A 86 15.37 0.95 18.64
N LEU A 87 14.91 2.19 18.45
CA LEU A 87 14.12 2.89 19.47
C LEU A 87 12.87 2.04 19.79
N GLN A 88 12.51 1.96 21.07
CA GLN A 88 11.26 1.30 21.47
C GLN A 88 10.10 2.27 21.30
N ASP A 89 9.26 2.01 20.29
CA ASP A 89 7.94 2.63 20.10
C ASP A 89 6.80 1.73 20.62
#